data_AF-A0A2E5KLY0-F1
#
_entry.id   AF-A0A2E5KLY0-F1
#
_cell.length_a   1.000
_cell.length_b   1.000
_cell.length_c   1.000
_cell.angle_alpha   90.00
_cell.angle_beta   90.00
_cell.angle_gamma   90.00
#
_symmetry.space_group_name_H-M   'P 1'
#
loop_
_entity.id
_entity.type
_entity.pdbx_description
1 polymer ?
#
loop_
_entity_poly.entity_id
_entity_poly.type
_entity_poly.pdbx_seq_one_letter_code
_entity_poly.pdbx_strand_id
1 'polypeptide(L)'
;MRAVTAFLVLLTVSAVWLAAGPPAFAQKPSLKDFAAFSPKKAKLKAMQARGFIQTGLQPVYPADADCLKGTSDFASQTRSDGSRRSLKFYRGYHGGYDIPADEGTPIVAIADGTVVHKSSGRFIGGIGIILQHAPEDTGLGAWIYTEYKHLMKMPDLDLGQRVKKGQEVGLNGKTGTTGRHYGSAGFPHLHLTAWYSDRPDYTRSKLFVPVDGRWMDPLALFRSETLLDSHSIRKLDKDVKKVPIPYLTPDGRSHPETSKVVWPFICEAKD
;
A
#
# COMPACT_ATOMS: atom_id res chain seq x y z
N MET A 1 17.85 -75.37 -2.72
CA MET A 1 16.88 -74.40 -2.17
C MET A 1 17.67 -73.35 -1.41
N ARG A 2 17.90 -72.16 -2.00
CA ARG A 2 18.64 -71.06 -1.37
C ARG A 2 17.63 -69.97 -1.01
N ALA A 3 17.48 -69.70 0.28
CA ALA A 3 16.68 -68.59 0.79
C ALA A 3 17.48 -67.30 0.64
N VAL A 4 16.93 -66.30 -0.05
CA VAL A 4 17.48 -64.95 -0.14
C VAL A 4 16.70 -64.10 0.85
N THR A 5 17.35 -63.71 1.94
CA THR A 5 16.80 -62.79 2.94
C THR A 5 16.98 -61.36 2.44
N ALA A 6 15.87 -60.68 2.11
CA ALA A 6 15.87 -59.27 1.74
C ALA A 6 15.99 -58.38 2.98
N PHE A 7 17.06 -57.59 3.06
CA PHE A 7 17.21 -56.54 4.07
C PHE A 7 16.45 -55.30 3.61
N LEU A 8 15.42 -54.92 4.37
CA LEU A 8 14.67 -53.68 4.21
C LEU A 8 15.46 -52.54 4.88
N VAL A 9 16.06 -51.65 4.09
CA VAL A 9 16.69 -50.42 4.61
C VAL A 9 15.62 -49.33 4.66
N LEU A 10 15.09 -49.05 5.86
CA LEU A 10 14.31 -47.83 6.10
C LEU A 10 15.27 -46.62 6.09
N LEU A 11 15.23 -45.82 5.02
CA LEU A 11 15.75 -44.46 5.05
C LEU A 11 14.73 -43.56 5.75
N THR A 12 14.98 -43.26 7.02
CA THR A 12 14.33 -42.13 7.70
C THR A 12 14.95 -40.84 7.18
N VAL A 13 14.21 -40.09 6.37
CA VAL A 13 14.56 -38.70 6.03
C VAL A 13 14.26 -37.85 7.26
N SER A 14 15.26 -37.61 8.09
CA SER A 14 15.19 -36.58 9.12
C SER A 14 15.14 -35.22 8.44
N ALA A 15 13.96 -34.61 8.41
CA ALA A 15 13.78 -33.22 8.02
C ALA A 15 14.56 -32.33 9.02
N VAL A 16 15.73 -31.87 8.59
CA VAL A 16 16.45 -30.80 9.27
C VAL A 16 15.64 -29.53 9.05
N TRP A 17 14.81 -29.20 10.03
CA TRP A 17 14.31 -27.84 10.19
C TRP A 17 15.51 -26.95 10.46
N LEU A 18 16.03 -26.29 9.42
CA LEU A 18 16.81 -25.08 9.60
C LEU A 18 15.86 -24.04 10.18
N ALA A 19 15.74 -24.04 11.51
CA ALA A 19 15.21 -22.90 12.22
C ALA A 19 16.07 -21.70 11.82
N ALA A 20 15.52 -20.82 10.99
CA ALA A 20 16.08 -19.51 10.77
C ALA A 20 16.34 -18.92 12.16
N GLY A 21 17.61 -18.66 12.48
CA GLY A 21 17.98 -18.04 13.75
C GLY A 21 17.17 -16.73 13.94
N PRO A 22 17.01 -16.26 15.18
CA PRO A 22 16.28 -15.03 15.45
C PRO A 22 16.83 -13.92 14.55
N PRO A 23 15.97 -13.15 13.86
CA PRO A 23 16.43 -12.10 12.97
C PRO A 23 17.39 -11.18 13.72
N ALA A 24 18.47 -10.79 13.06
CA ALA A 24 19.38 -9.74 13.52
C ALA A 24 18.56 -8.60 14.13
N PHE A 25 18.89 -8.19 15.36
CA PHE A 25 18.13 -7.24 16.19
C PHE A 25 17.30 -6.24 15.37
N ALA A 26 15.98 -6.27 15.57
CA ALA A 26 15.04 -5.36 14.90
C ALA A 26 15.56 -3.91 14.97
N GLN A 27 15.82 -3.32 13.81
CA GLN A 27 16.42 -1.99 13.75
C GLN A 27 15.35 -0.94 14.06
N LYS A 28 15.71 0.09 14.81
CA LYS A 28 14.81 1.23 15.07
C LYS A 28 15.02 2.32 14.02
N PRO A 29 13.97 3.06 13.59
CA PRO A 29 14.12 4.16 12.65
C PRO A 29 15.07 5.23 13.19
N SER A 30 15.89 5.77 12.29
CA SER A 30 16.82 6.86 12.58
C SER A 30 16.10 8.21 12.65
N LEU A 31 16.79 9.25 13.16
CA LEU A 31 16.29 10.63 13.10
C LEU A 31 16.01 11.09 11.66
N LYS A 32 16.78 10.59 10.67
CA LYS A 32 16.59 10.91 9.25
C LYS A 32 15.26 10.34 8.74
N ASP A 33 14.85 9.17 9.21
CA ASP A 33 13.57 8.56 8.83
C ASP A 33 12.40 9.40 9.38
N PHE A 34 12.41 9.72 10.67
CA PHE A 34 11.40 10.59 11.26
C PHE A 34 11.31 11.98 10.58
N ALA A 35 12.44 12.51 10.12
CA ALA A 35 12.52 13.78 9.40
C ALA A 35 11.85 13.77 8.02
N ALA A 36 11.61 12.59 7.43
CA ALA A 36 11.03 12.42 6.10
C ALA A 36 9.57 11.97 6.09
N PHE A 37 9.05 11.40 7.18
CA PHE A 37 7.68 10.83 7.21
C PHE A 37 6.69 11.60 8.09
N SER A 38 7.15 12.54 8.93
CA SER A 38 6.24 13.29 9.80
C SER A 38 5.33 14.26 9.03
N PRO A 39 3.98 14.13 9.10
CA PRO A 39 3.07 14.97 8.32
C PRO A 39 3.20 16.47 8.61
N LYS A 40 3.49 16.84 9.86
CA LYS A 40 3.55 18.26 10.28
C LYS A 40 4.98 18.78 10.41
N LYS A 41 5.95 17.90 10.70
CA LYS A 41 7.31 18.30 11.06
C LYS A 41 8.31 18.12 9.93
N ALA A 42 8.08 17.18 9.01
CA ALA A 42 9.02 16.90 7.93
C ALA A 42 9.26 18.15 7.07
N LYS A 43 10.52 18.34 6.66
CA LYS A 43 10.91 19.38 5.72
C LYS A 43 10.75 18.82 4.30
N LEU A 44 10.25 19.63 3.36
CA LEU A 44 10.00 19.17 1.98
C LEU A 44 11.23 18.53 1.34
N LYS A 45 12.42 19.16 1.49
CA LYS A 45 13.69 18.61 0.97
C LYS A 45 14.01 17.20 1.52
N ALA A 46 13.69 16.92 2.78
CA ALA A 46 13.91 15.60 3.38
C ALA A 46 12.92 14.56 2.85
N MET A 47 11.64 14.95 2.66
CA MET A 47 10.64 14.08 2.04
C MET A 47 11.01 13.76 0.58
N GLN A 48 11.40 14.78 -0.20
CA GLN A 48 11.80 14.63 -1.61
C GLN A 48 13.06 13.78 -1.76
N ALA A 49 14.03 13.88 -0.84
CA ALA A 49 15.20 13.01 -0.81
C ALA A 49 14.82 11.53 -0.60
N ARG A 50 13.67 11.25 0.02
CA ARG A 50 13.10 9.91 0.18
C ARG A 50 12.04 9.57 -0.88
N GLY A 51 11.94 10.32 -1.98
CA GLY A 51 11.06 9.98 -3.12
C GLY A 51 9.67 10.65 -3.12
N PHE A 52 9.43 11.62 -2.22
CA PHE A 52 8.16 12.35 -2.17
C PHE A 52 8.06 13.43 -3.26
N ILE A 53 7.88 12.98 -4.51
CA ILE A 53 7.79 13.81 -5.71
C ILE A 53 6.72 13.26 -6.65
N GLN A 54 6.13 14.12 -7.48
CA GLN A 54 5.27 13.64 -8.56
C GLN A 54 6.09 12.83 -9.56
N THR A 55 5.60 11.65 -9.89
CA THR A 55 6.23 10.75 -10.86
C THR A 55 5.70 10.97 -12.28
N GLY A 56 4.45 11.43 -12.39
CA GLY A 56 3.72 11.53 -13.64
C GLY A 56 3.14 10.20 -14.13
N LEU A 57 3.09 9.16 -13.28
CA LEU A 57 2.37 7.92 -13.59
C LEU A 57 0.88 8.22 -13.81
N GLN A 58 0.28 7.48 -14.75
CA GLN A 58 -1.11 7.62 -15.13
C GLN A 58 -1.76 6.23 -15.13
N PRO A 59 -2.86 6.02 -14.39
CA PRO A 59 -3.56 4.75 -14.42
C PRO A 59 -4.23 4.56 -15.78
N VAL A 60 -4.18 3.34 -16.29
CA VAL A 60 -4.94 2.89 -17.45
C VAL A 60 -5.94 1.85 -16.95
N TYR A 61 -7.21 2.26 -16.89
CA TYR A 61 -8.30 1.41 -16.47
C TYR A 61 -8.75 0.46 -17.59
N PRO A 62 -9.24 -0.75 -17.25
CA PRO A 62 -9.72 -1.71 -18.23
C PRO A 62 -10.86 -1.16 -19.08
N ALA A 63 -10.87 -1.56 -20.35
CA ALA A 63 -11.93 -1.18 -21.28
C ALA A 63 -13.24 -1.94 -21.01
N ASP A 64 -13.13 -3.15 -20.49
CA ASP A 64 -14.17 -4.18 -20.29
C ASP A 64 -14.69 -4.29 -18.85
N ALA A 65 -14.16 -3.50 -17.91
CA ALA A 65 -14.65 -3.42 -16.54
C ALA A 65 -14.79 -1.95 -16.08
N ASP A 66 -15.73 -1.70 -15.18
CA ASP A 66 -15.93 -0.40 -14.55
C ASP A 66 -15.22 -0.35 -13.19
N CYS A 67 -14.08 0.33 -13.19
CA CYS A 67 -13.25 0.51 -12.00
C CYS A 67 -13.41 1.93 -11.47
N LEU A 68 -13.53 2.07 -10.14
CA LEU A 68 -13.47 3.37 -9.48
C LEU A 68 -12.14 4.06 -9.77
N LYS A 69 -12.22 5.29 -10.28
CA LYS A 69 -11.06 6.04 -10.78
C LYS A 69 -10.47 6.93 -9.70
N GLY A 70 -9.15 6.98 -9.64
CA GLY A 70 -8.46 7.95 -8.81
C GLY A 70 -8.58 9.36 -9.36
N THR A 71 -8.59 10.33 -8.44
CA THR A 71 -8.82 11.74 -8.79
C THR A 71 -7.82 12.71 -8.17
N SER A 72 -6.98 12.25 -7.24
CA SER A 72 -5.93 13.11 -6.69
C SER A 72 -4.59 12.41 -6.54
N ASP A 73 -3.62 12.90 -7.32
CA ASP A 73 -2.33 12.25 -7.49
C ASP A 73 -1.41 12.43 -6.28
N PHE A 74 -0.49 11.47 -6.15
CA PHE A 74 0.60 11.51 -5.21
C PHE A 74 1.49 12.73 -5.41
N ALA A 75 1.91 13.35 -4.30
CA ALA A 75 2.69 14.57 -4.26
C ALA A 75 2.08 15.73 -5.09
N SER A 76 0.77 15.73 -5.36
CA SER A 76 0.09 16.89 -5.94
C SER A 76 -0.08 18.00 -4.92
N GLN A 77 0.04 19.27 -5.35
CA GLN A 77 -0.25 20.44 -4.51
C GLN A 77 -1.73 20.83 -4.49
N THR A 78 -2.50 20.27 -5.42
CA THR A 78 -3.93 20.52 -5.57
C THR A 78 -4.72 19.26 -5.26
N ARG A 79 -6.00 19.45 -4.99
CA ARG A 79 -6.99 18.37 -4.94
C ARG A 79 -7.63 18.18 -6.32
N SER A 80 -8.53 17.21 -6.41
CA SER A 80 -9.33 16.93 -7.61
C SER A 80 -10.15 18.14 -8.10
N ASP A 81 -10.62 18.98 -7.17
CA ASP A 81 -11.34 20.23 -7.48
C ASP A 81 -10.43 21.41 -7.82
N GLY A 82 -9.11 21.19 -7.94
CA GLY A 82 -8.12 22.24 -8.22
C GLY A 82 -7.72 23.09 -7.01
N SER A 83 -8.37 22.94 -5.86
CA SER A 83 -8.07 23.72 -4.66
C SER A 83 -6.70 23.37 -4.07
N ARG A 84 -6.04 24.35 -3.46
CA ARG A 84 -4.71 24.16 -2.83
C ARG A 84 -4.79 23.39 -1.52
N ARG A 85 -3.84 22.48 -1.30
CA ARG A 85 -3.72 21.71 -0.06
C ARG A 85 -3.11 22.57 1.07
N SER A 86 -3.46 22.25 2.31
CA SER A 86 -2.98 23.00 3.48
C SER A 86 -1.48 22.80 3.69
N LEU A 87 -0.72 23.90 3.81
CA LEU A 87 0.72 23.87 4.11
C LEU A 87 1.05 23.22 5.48
N LYS A 88 0.05 23.07 6.35
CA LYS A 88 0.19 22.45 7.67
C LYS A 88 0.56 20.96 7.60
N PHE A 89 0.15 20.28 6.53
CA PHE A 89 0.37 18.85 6.36
C PHE A 89 1.14 18.59 5.08
N TYR A 90 2.21 17.81 5.16
CA TYR A 90 3.12 17.46 4.06
C TYR A 90 3.54 18.68 3.21
N ARG A 91 3.62 19.86 3.82
CA ARG A 91 3.95 21.12 3.16
C ARG A 91 3.04 21.46 1.97
N GLY A 92 1.77 21.05 2.04
CA GLY A 92 0.78 21.30 0.98
C GLY A 92 0.88 20.36 -0.20
N TYR A 93 1.48 19.19 -0.03
CA TYR A 93 1.55 18.14 -1.03
C TYR A 93 0.71 16.93 -0.58
N HIS A 94 0.26 16.15 -1.54
CA HIS A 94 -0.56 14.99 -1.27
C HIS A 94 0.28 13.79 -0.81
N GLY A 95 -0.07 13.24 0.36
CA GLY A 95 0.64 12.12 0.99
C GLY A 95 0.43 10.76 0.31
N GLY A 96 -0.56 10.64 -0.58
CA GLY A 96 -1.01 9.36 -1.12
C GLY A 96 -1.73 9.55 -2.45
N TYR A 97 -2.69 8.69 -2.74
CA TYR A 97 -3.52 8.72 -3.94
C TYR A 97 -4.98 8.59 -3.53
N ASP A 98 -5.84 9.52 -3.97
CA ASP A 98 -7.24 9.59 -3.52
C ASP A 98 -8.16 8.94 -4.58
N ILE A 99 -8.94 7.95 -4.16
CA ILE A 99 -9.93 7.23 -4.99
C ILE A 99 -11.32 7.48 -4.37
N PRO A 100 -12.17 8.32 -4.99
CA PRO A 100 -13.54 8.53 -4.52
C PRO A 100 -14.37 7.25 -4.62
N ALA A 101 -15.17 7.01 -3.59
CA ALA A 101 -16.08 5.89 -3.48
C ALA A 101 -17.17 6.26 -2.48
N ASP A 102 -18.32 5.58 -2.53
CA ASP A 102 -19.39 5.79 -1.57
C ASP A 102 -19.00 5.25 -0.18
N GLU A 103 -19.58 5.83 0.88
CA GLU A 103 -19.38 5.28 2.23
C GLU A 103 -19.95 3.86 2.30
N GLY A 104 -19.20 2.94 2.90
CA GLY A 104 -19.58 1.53 2.97
C GLY A 104 -19.09 0.67 1.81
N THR A 105 -18.53 1.24 0.73
CA THR A 105 -17.92 0.44 -0.35
C THR A 105 -16.76 -0.40 0.21
N PRO A 106 -16.74 -1.73 0.00
CA PRO A 106 -15.64 -2.58 0.46
C PRO A 106 -14.30 -2.19 -0.16
N ILE A 107 -13.28 -2.06 0.68
CA ILE A 107 -11.89 -1.87 0.27
C ILE A 107 -11.17 -3.20 0.47
N VAL A 108 -10.47 -3.66 -0.55
CA VAL A 108 -9.75 -4.94 -0.52
C VAL A 108 -8.24 -4.76 -0.38
N ALA A 109 -7.58 -5.76 0.19
CA ALA A 109 -6.12 -5.81 0.25
C ALA A 109 -5.55 -5.85 -1.17
N ILE A 110 -4.62 -4.92 -1.45
CA ILE A 110 -3.98 -4.78 -2.77
C ILE A 110 -3.14 -6.01 -3.06
N ALA A 111 -2.50 -6.60 -2.05
CA ALA A 111 -1.73 -7.83 -2.13
C ALA A 111 -1.88 -8.62 -0.82
N ASP A 112 -1.38 -9.86 -0.81
CA ASP A 112 -1.13 -10.58 0.44
C ASP A 112 -0.29 -9.72 1.39
N GLY A 113 -0.53 -9.80 2.70
CA GLY A 113 0.27 -9.02 3.65
C GLY A 113 -0.18 -9.21 5.08
N THR A 114 0.43 -8.45 5.98
CA THR A 114 0.20 -8.52 7.42
C THR A 114 -0.27 -7.17 7.94
N VAL A 115 -1.28 -7.15 8.80
CA VAL A 115 -1.74 -5.93 9.47
C VAL A 115 -0.71 -5.49 10.50
N VAL A 116 -0.06 -4.35 10.26
CA VAL A 116 1.05 -3.86 11.12
C VAL A 116 0.70 -2.59 11.89
N HIS A 117 -0.35 -1.89 11.48
CA HIS A 117 -0.81 -0.71 12.18
C HIS A 117 -2.33 -0.54 12.06
N LYS A 118 -2.92 -0.02 13.13
CA LYS A 118 -4.31 0.46 13.19
C LYS A 118 -4.26 1.82 13.86
N SER A 119 -4.91 2.82 13.27
CA SER A 119 -4.87 4.19 13.77
C SER A 119 -6.22 4.87 13.67
N SER A 120 -6.50 5.72 14.64
CA SER A 120 -7.61 6.67 14.62
C SER A 120 -7.08 8.02 15.04
N GLY A 121 -7.33 9.05 14.25
CA GLY A 121 -6.73 10.36 14.41
C GLY A 121 -7.65 11.51 13.99
N ARG A 122 -7.39 12.69 14.55
CA ARG A 122 -8.08 13.93 14.17
C ARG A 122 -7.54 14.48 12.84
N PHE A 123 -8.33 15.30 12.16
CA PHE A 123 -7.99 15.91 10.86
C PHE A 123 -7.74 14.82 9.80
N ILE A 124 -6.77 15.01 8.91
CA ILE A 124 -6.37 14.05 7.87
C ILE A 124 -5.91 12.67 8.42
N GLY A 125 -5.85 12.51 9.75
CA GLY A 125 -5.55 11.23 10.38
C GLY A 125 -6.60 10.18 10.08
N GLY A 126 -7.89 10.53 10.17
CA GLY A 126 -9.01 9.61 9.95
C GLY A 126 -8.90 8.31 10.74
N ILE A 127 -9.70 7.32 10.37
CA ILE A 127 -9.46 5.93 10.72
C ILE A 127 -8.68 5.30 9.58
N GLY A 128 -7.68 4.47 9.90
CA GLY A 128 -6.95 3.73 8.89
C GLY A 128 -6.14 2.55 9.43
N ILE A 129 -5.71 1.71 8.52
CA ILE A 129 -4.85 0.55 8.77
C ILE A 129 -3.64 0.58 7.85
N ILE A 130 -2.57 -0.09 8.25
CA ILE A 130 -1.39 -0.31 7.40
C ILE A 130 -1.16 -1.79 7.27
N LEU A 131 -1.01 -2.24 6.03
CA LEU A 131 -0.52 -3.57 5.69
C LEU A 131 0.97 -3.48 5.35
N GLN A 132 1.73 -4.46 5.80
CA GLN A 132 3.08 -4.73 5.33
C GLN A 132 3.04 -5.93 4.39
N HIS A 133 3.65 -5.79 3.24
CA HIS A 133 3.76 -6.83 2.22
C HIS A 133 5.23 -7.21 2.08
N ALA A 134 5.51 -8.51 2.15
CA ALA A 134 6.84 -9.04 1.88
C ALA A 134 7.18 -8.89 0.38
N PRO A 135 8.47 -8.93 0.00
CA PRO A 135 8.89 -8.90 -1.40
C PRO A 135 8.14 -9.89 -2.30
N GLU A 136 7.89 -11.11 -1.81
CA GLU A 136 7.18 -12.17 -2.51
C GLU A 136 5.68 -11.90 -2.69
N ASP A 137 5.06 -11.15 -1.77
CA ASP A 137 3.64 -10.82 -1.77
C ASP A 137 3.28 -9.90 -2.93
N THR A 138 4.19 -8.98 -3.28
CA THR A 138 4.00 -8.01 -4.37
C THR A 138 4.78 -8.38 -5.63
N GLY A 139 5.86 -9.14 -5.50
CA GLY A 139 6.81 -9.42 -6.58
C GLY A 139 7.80 -8.30 -6.86
N LEU A 140 7.84 -7.24 -6.03
CA LEU A 140 8.63 -6.03 -6.28
C LEU A 140 10.05 -6.05 -5.70
N GLY A 141 10.44 -7.13 -5.00
CA GLY A 141 11.79 -7.28 -4.45
C GLY A 141 12.08 -6.41 -3.22
N ALA A 142 11.08 -5.73 -2.66
CA ALA A 142 11.20 -4.89 -1.47
C ALA A 142 9.99 -5.07 -0.55
N TRP A 143 10.16 -4.70 0.72
CA TRP A 143 9.05 -4.62 1.67
C TRP A 143 8.21 -3.40 1.33
N ILE A 144 6.92 -3.62 1.10
CA ILE A 144 5.96 -2.56 0.78
C ILE A 144 5.05 -2.34 1.97
N TYR A 145 4.63 -1.10 2.17
CA TYR A 145 3.66 -0.73 3.18
C TYR A 145 2.55 0.07 2.53
N THR A 146 1.30 -0.34 2.68
CA THR A 146 0.13 0.40 2.18
C THR A 146 -0.76 0.85 3.33
N GLU A 147 -1.04 2.15 3.40
CA GLU A 147 -2.01 2.73 4.34
C GLU A 147 -3.35 2.93 3.66
N TYR A 148 -4.42 2.40 4.25
CA TYR A 148 -5.80 2.62 3.84
C TYR A 148 -6.47 3.52 4.85
N LYS A 149 -6.91 4.72 4.44
CA LYS A 149 -7.45 5.73 5.35
C LYS A 149 -8.86 6.18 5.01
N HIS A 150 -9.39 7.01 5.91
CA HIS A 150 -10.73 7.58 5.90
C HIS A 150 -11.82 6.53 6.06
N LEU A 151 -11.46 5.34 6.55
CA LEU A 151 -12.36 4.22 6.73
C LEU A 151 -13.57 4.60 7.59
N MET A 152 -14.72 4.02 7.28
CA MET A 152 -15.97 4.30 7.99
C MET A 152 -15.88 3.91 9.48
N LYS A 153 -15.21 2.79 9.77
CA LYS A 153 -14.97 2.27 11.12
C LYS A 153 -13.64 1.53 11.17
N MET A 154 -13.15 1.25 12.37
CA MET A 154 -11.97 0.41 12.52
C MET A 154 -12.29 -1.01 12.06
N PRO A 155 -11.52 -1.60 11.13
CA PRO A 155 -11.74 -2.97 10.68
C PRO A 155 -11.55 -3.99 11.80
N ASP A 156 -12.30 -5.08 11.73
CA ASP A 156 -12.18 -6.23 12.63
C ASP A 156 -11.05 -7.16 12.17
N LEU A 157 -9.84 -6.60 12.14
CA LEU A 157 -8.60 -7.30 11.82
C LEU A 157 -7.58 -7.07 12.94
N ASP A 158 -6.89 -8.12 13.36
CA ASP A 158 -5.91 -8.03 14.45
C ASP A 158 -4.54 -7.58 13.97
N LEU A 159 -3.78 -6.92 14.86
CA LEU A 159 -2.38 -6.66 14.60
C LEU A 159 -1.62 -7.99 14.50
N GLY A 160 -0.83 -8.16 13.43
CA GLY A 160 -0.15 -9.40 13.10
C GLY A 160 -0.99 -10.37 12.26
N GLN A 161 -2.28 -10.08 12.03
CA GLN A 161 -3.12 -10.91 11.17
C GLN A 161 -2.62 -10.85 9.72
N ARG A 162 -2.48 -12.03 9.10
CA ARG A 162 -2.24 -12.16 7.67
C ARG A 162 -3.55 -11.97 6.92
N VAL A 163 -3.53 -11.17 5.87
CA VAL A 163 -4.62 -10.98 4.91
C VAL A 163 -4.20 -11.44 3.52
N LYS A 164 -5.18 -11.85 2.72
CA LYS A 164 -4.98 -12.27 1.33
C LYS A 164 -5.34 -11.15 0.36
N LYS A 165 -4.66 -11.11 -0.79
CA LYS A 165 -5.04 -10.27 -1.93
C LYS A 165 -6.54 -10.42 -2.18
N GLY A 166 -7.27 -9.30 -2.25
CA GLY A 166 -8.73 -9.31 -2.47
C GLY A 166 -9.58 -9.50 -1.21
N GLN A 167 -8.99 -9.85 -0.06
CA GLN A 167 -9.73 -9.88 1.19
C GLN A 167 -10.15 -8.46 1.59
N GLU A 168 -11.38 -8.28 2.07
CA GLU A 168 -11.83 -7.00 2.63
C GLU A 168 -10.93 -6.60 3.81
N VAL A 169 -10.45 -5.36 3.79
CA VAL A 169 -9.63 -4.77 4.86
C VAL A 169 -10.23 -3.53 5.48
N GLY A 170 -11.41 -3.14 5.03
CA GLY A 170 -12.17 -2.05 5.60
C GLY A 170 -13.28 -1.60 4.66
N LEU A 171 -14.11 -0.69 5.17
CA LEU A 171 -15.17 -0.07 4.41
C LEU A 171 -14.78 1.39 4.16
N ASN A 172 -14.93 1.83 2.92
CA ASN A 172 -14.70 3.21 2.54
C ASN A 172 -15.56 4.16 3.38
N GLY A 173 -15.02 5.33 3.69
CA GLY A 173 -15.71 6.28 4.52
C GLY A 173 -15.19 7.69 4.29
N LYS A 174 -15.50 8.57 5.24
CA LYS A 174 -15.07 9.96 5.21
C LYS A 174 -14.42 10.43 6.51
N THR A 175 -13.98 9.52 7.38
CA THR A 175 -13.46 9.90 8.70
C THR A 175 -12.24 10.81 8.56
N GLY A 176 -12.25 11.96 9.24
CA GLY A 176 -11.17 12.95 9.13
C GLY A 176 -11.26 13.89 7.92
N THR A 177 -12.26 13.70 7.05
CA THR A 177 -12.54 14.58 5.91
C THR A 177 -13.69 15.54 6.20
N THR A 178 -14.57 15.28 7.19
CA THR A 178 -15.63 16.20 7.57
C THR A 178 -15.09 17.51 8.17
N GLY A 179 -15.67 18.63 7.73
CA GLY A 179 -15.32 19.98 8.12
C GLY A 179 -14.06 20.52 7.42
N ARG A 180 -13.70 21.76 7.78
CA ARG A 180 -12.57 22.49 7.17
C ARG A 180 -12.74 22.63 5.67
N HIS A 181 -11.98 21.85 4.90
CA HIS A 181 -11.88 22.01 3.47
C HIS A 181 -13.02 21.32 2.73
N TYR A 182 -13.43 20.11 3.15
CA TYR A 182 -14.49 19.36 2.47
C TYR A 182 -15.91 19.73 2.96
N GLY A 183 -16.04 20.83 3.70
CA GLY A 183 -17.32 21.29 4.24
C GLY A 183 -17.96 20.33 5.25
N SER A 184 -19.18 20.64 5.68
CA SER A 184 -19.92 19.84 6.68
C SER A 184 -20.30 18.44 6.17
N ALA A 185 -20.43 18.24 4.86
CA ALA A 185 -20.72 16.94 4.27
C ALA A 185 -19.52 15.97 4.33
N GLY A 186 -18.29 16.51 4.32
CA GLY A 186 -17.07 15.71 4.12
C GLY A 186 -16.95 15.24 2.66
N PHE A 187 -15.95 14.40 2.39
CA PHE A 187 -15.75 13.81 1.07
C PHE A 187 -15.33 12.34 1.23
N PRO A 188 -16.20 11.37 0.90
CA PRO A 188 -15.86 9.96 1.03
C PRO A 188 -14.89 9.55 -0.07
N HIS A 189 -13.76 8.98 0.35
CA HIS A 189 -12.71 8.48 -0.55
C HIS A 189 -11.73 7.62 0.23
N LEU A 190 -11.11 6.67 -0.47
CA LEU A 190 -9.91 6.02 0.01
C LEU A 190 -8.72 6.94 -0.24
N HIS A 191 -8.01 7.30 0.82
CA HIS A 191 -6.65 7.84 0.73
C HIS A 191 -5.66 6.70 0.89
N LEU A 192 -5.00 6.33 -0.20
CA LEU A 192 -4.02 5.25 -0.27
C LEU A 192 -2.61 5.81 -0.19
N THR A 193 -1.87 5.52 0.88
CA THR A 193 -0.44 5.84 0.97
C THR A 193 0.39 4.60 0.69
N ALA A 194 1.54 4.74 0.02
CA ALA A 194 2.50 3.66 -0.15
C ALA A 194 3.92 4.08 0.25
N TRP A 195 4.65 3.14 0.84
CA TRP A 195 6.08 3.25 1.12
C TRP A 195 6.76 1.93 0.78
N TYR A 196 8.08 1.97 0.59
CA TYR A 196 8.89 0.77 0.49
C TYR A 196 10.19 0.87 1.28
N SER A 197 10.74 -0.28 1.65
CA SER A 197 12.05 -0.41 2.28
C SER A 197 12.71 -1.71 1.87
N ASP A 198 14.03 -1.73 1.92
CA ASP A 198 14.83 -2.94 1.76
C ASP A 198 14.77 -3.83 3.03
N ARG A 199 14.05 -3.36 4.08
CA ARG A 199 13.93 -4.00 5.39
C ARG A 199 12.48 -4.13 5.87
N PRO A 200 12.16 -5.17 6.66
CA PRO A 200 10.84 -5.34 7.29
C PRO A 200 10.63 -4.45 8.52
N ASP A 201 11.69 -3.77 9.00
CA ASP A 201 11.66 -3.08 10.27
C ASP A 201 10.87 -1.76 10.18
N TYR A 202 10.05 -1.48 11.20
CA TYR A 202 9.32 -0.22 11.33
C TYR A 202 9.07 0.13 12.80
N THR A 203 8.69 1.38 13.06
CA THR A 203 8.07 1.78 14.33
C THR A 203 6.61 2.16 14.13
N ARG A 204 5.80 1.94 15.15
CA ARG A 204 4.37 2.32 15.20
C ARG A 204 3.98 3.05 16.48
N SER A 205 4.95 3.57 17.23
CA SER A 205 4.73 4.13 18.57
C SER A 205 3.93 5.45 18.55
N LYS A 206 4.40 6.45 17.79
CA LYS A 206 3.73 7.77 17.65
C LYS A 206 3.34 8.09 16.21
N LEU A 207 4.05 7.49 15.27
CA LEU A 207 3.89 7.60 13.83
C LEU A 207 4.37 6.27 13.27
N PHE A 208 3.71 5.79 12.22
CA PHE A 208 4.24 4.68 11.45
C PHE A 208 5.44 5.17 10.61
N VAL A 209 6.62 4.60 10.85
CA VAL A 209 7.83 4.93 10.09
C VAL A 209 8.58 3.64 9.76
N PRO A 210 8.67 3.26 8.47
CA PRO A 210 9.56 2.18 8.05
C PRO A 210 11.03 2.61 8.20
N VAL A 211 11.87 1.70 8.69
CA VAL A 211 13.32 1.91 8.75
C VAL A 211 13.86 2.05 7.34
N ASP A 212 14.65 3.09 7.10
CA ASP A 212 15.19 3.43 5.77
C ASP A 212 14.15 3.51 4.66
N GLY A 213 12.90 3.75 5.05
CA GLY A 213 11.79 3.81 4.12
C GLY A 213 11.94 4.90 3.08
N ARG A 214 11.26 4.69 1.97
CA ARG A 214 11.12 5.64 0.87
C ARG A 214 9.63 5.81 0.56
N TRP A 215 9.24 7.04 0.25
CA TRP A 215 7.93 7.34 -0.29
C TRP A 215 7.76 6.70 -1.66
N MET A 216 6.56 6.20 -1.90
CA MET A 216 6.17 5.54 -3.14
C MET A 216 4.93 6.22 -3.68
N ASP A 217 4.92 6.48 -4.98
CA ASP A 217 3.66 6.73 -5.68
C ASP A 217 2.84 5.44 -5.68
N PRO A 218 1.61 5.41 -5.13
CA PRO A 218 0.82 4.18 -5.07
C PRO A 218 0.60 3.51 -6.43
N LEU A 219 0.58 4.28 -7.53
CA LEU A 219 0.46 3.71 -8.87
C LEU A 219 1.68 2.86 -9.27
N ALA A 220 2.85 3.10 -8.66
CA ALA A 220 4.03 2.28 -8.94
C ALA A 220 3.88 0.82 -8.46
N LEU A 221 2.91 0.52 -7.58
CA LEU A 221 2.61 -0.85 -7.16
C LEU A 221 2.13 -1.73 -8.31
N PHE A 222 1.42 -1.11 -9.26
CA PHE A 222 0.76 -1.79 -10.36
C PHE A 222 1.61 -1.88 -11.62
N ARG A 223 2.87 -1.42 -11.55
CA ARG A 223 3.81 -1.60 -12.66
C ARG A 223 4.30 -3.03 -12.68
N SER A 224 4.20 -3.69 -13.84
CA SER A 224 4.61 -5.09 -14.06
C SER A 224 6.14 -5.30 -14.14
N GLU A 225 6.93 -4.37 -13.60
CA GLU A 225 8.39 -4.31 -13.77
C GLU A 225 9.10 -4.32 -12.40
N THR A 226 10.43 -4.39 -12.42
CA THR A 226 11.26 -4.13 -11.24
C THR A 226 10.88 -2.82 -10.57
N LEU A 227 10.88 -2.80 -9.24
CA LEU A 227 10.60 -1.60 -8.48
C LEU A 227 11.57 -0.48 -8.85
N LEU A 228 11.03 0.66 -9.29
CA LEU A 228 11.77 1.88 -9.54
C LEU A 228 11.43 2.92 -8.48
N ASP A 229 12.43 3.67 -8.02
CA ASP A 229 12.19 4.80 -7.14
C ASP A 229 11.55 5.98 -7.88
N SER A 230 10.85 6.86 -7.15
CA SER A 230 10.12 7.99 -7.73
C SER A 230 10.98 8.91 -8.62
N HIS A 231 12.28 9.10 -8.32
CA HIS A 231 13.17 9.92 -9.15
C HIS A 231 13.49 9.24 -10.47
N SER A 232 13.67 7.93 -10.46
CA SER A 232 13.84 7.12 -11.66
C SER A 232 12.57 7.11 -12.51
N ILE A 233 11.40 6.90 -11.90
CA ILE A 233 10.11 6.94 -12.60
C ILE A 233 9.88 8.31 -13.27
N ARG A 234 10.17 9.40 -12.56
CA ARG A 234 9.96 10.76 -13.09
C ARG A 234 10.73 11.03 -14.39
N LYS A 235 11.88 10.35 -14.60
CA LYS A 235 12.72 10.50 -15.80
C LYS A 235 12.23 9.68 -16.99
N LEU A 236 11.30 8.75 -16.80
CA LEU A 236 10.77 7.92 -17.90
C LEU A 236 9.98 8.76 -18.90
N ASP A 237 9.94 8.26 -20.14
CA ASP A 237 9.10 8.82 -21.19
C ASP A 237 7.61 8.68 -20.84
N LYS A 238 6.80 9.58 -21.41
CA LYS A 238 5.37 9.68 -21.08
C LYS A 238 4.61 8.39 -21.34
N ASP A 239 4.91 7.68 -22.41
CA ASP A 239 4.19 6.44 -22.76
C ASP A 239 4.49 5.29 -21.79
N VAL A 240 5.70 5.25 -21.22
CA VAL A 240 6.10 4.25 -20.21
C VAL A 240 5.48 4.55 -18.84
N LYS A 241 4.94 5.75 -18.63
CA LYS A 241 4.26 6.14 -17.39
C LYS A 241 2.79 5.70 -17.33
N LYS A 242 2.26 5.10 -18.38
CA LYS A 242 0.93 4.47 -18.38
C LYS A 242 0.98 3.17 -17.60
N VAL A 243 0.13 3.04 -16.59
CA VAL A 243 0.10 1.91 -15.67
C VAL A 243 -1.23 1.16 -15.83
N PRO A 244 -1.27 0.02 -16.53
CA PRO A 244 -2.44 -0.84 -16.57
C PRO A 244 -2.82 -1.25 -15.15
N ILE A 245 -4.08 -1.00 -14.76
CA ILE A 245 -4.55 -1.32 -13.42
C ILE A 245 -5.02 -2.77 -13.37
N PRO A 246 -4.35 -3.67 -12.63
CA PRO A 246 -4.86 -5.00 -12.37
C PRO A 246 -6.04 -4.90 -11.40
N TYR A 247 -7.05 -5.75 -11.56
CA TYR A 247 -8.29 -5.63 -10.80
C TYR A 247 -8.88 -6.99 -10.44
N LEU A 248 -9.87 -6.95 -9.54
CA LEU A 248 -10.73 -8.07 -9.23
C LEU A 248 -12.13 -7.82 -9.78
N THR A 249 -12.77 -8.87 -10.29
CA THR A 249 -14.20 -8.91 -10.59
C THR A 249 -15.01 -9.36 -9.36
N PRO A 250 -16.35 -9.19 -9.33
CA PRO A 250 -17.18 -9.55 -8.19
C PRO A 250 -17.14 -11.04 -7.80
N ASP A 251 -16.80 -11.92 -8.74
CA ASP A 251 -16.59 -13.35 -8.50
C ASP A 251 -15.19 -13.68 -7.92
N GLY A 252 -14.37 -12.66 -7.65
CA GLY A 252 -13.04 -12.79 -7.05
C GLY A 252 -11.93 -13.16 -8.03
N ARG A 253 -12.19 -13.18 -9.36
CA ARG A 253 -11.14 -13.41 -10.36
C ARG A 253 -10.25 -12.19 -10.53
N SER A 254 -8.94 -12.43 -10.65
CA SER A 254 -7.93 -11.41 -10.86
C SER A 254 -7.64 -11.23 -12.34
N HIS A 255 -7.47 -9.99 -12.77
CA HIS A 255 -7.15 -9.64 -14.15
C HIS A 255 -5.88 -8.76 -14.16
N PRO A 256 -4.75 -9.27 -14.70
CA PRO A 256 -4.52 -10.66 -15.10
C PRO A 256 -4.53 -11.61 -13.89
N GLU A 257 -4.78 -12.90 -14.15
CA GLU A 257 -4.88 -13.94 -13.09
C GLU A 257 -3.58 -14.08 -12.29
N THR A 258 -2.44 -13.90 -12.98
CA THR A 258 -1.11 -13.98 -12.39
C THR A 258 -0.72 -12.75 -11.57
N SER A 259 -1.55 -11.69 -11.55
CA SER A 259 -1.21 -10.47 -10.83
C SER A 259 -1.11 -10.73 -9.34
N LYS A 260 -0.02 -10.28 -8.73
CA LYS A 260 0.17 -10.31 -7.28
C LYS A 260 -0.49 -9.14 -6.56
N VAL A 261 -0.78 -8.08 -7.31
CA VAL A 261 -1.43 -6.87 -6.83
C VAL A 261 -2.75 -6.63 -7.56
N VAL A 262 -3.72 -6.00 -6.92
CA VAL A 262 -5.01 -5.63 -7.50
C VAL A 262 -5.45 -4.26 -7.01
N TRP A 263 -6.27 -3.57 -7.79
CA TRP A 263 -6.92 -2.34 -7.43
C TRP A 263 -7.68 -2.51 -6.10
N PRO A 264 -7.66 -1.53 -5.18
CA PRO A 264 -8.24 -1.68 -3.84
C PRO A 264 -9.78 -1.65 -3.82
N PHE A 265 -10.42 -1.66 -4.99
CA PHE A 265 -11.86 -1.79 -5.18
C PHE A 265 -12.14 -2.85 -6.24
N ILE A 266 -13.21 -3.61 -6.04
CA ILE A 266 -13.74 -4.52 -7.06
C ILE A 266 -14.20 -3.68 -8.26
N CYS A 267 -13.89 -4.13 -9.46
CA CYS A 267 -14.40 -3.52 -10.70
C CYS A 267 -15.57 -4.33 -11.23
N GLU A 268 -16.66 -3.66 -11.53
CA GLU A 268 -17.87 -4.29 -12.04
C GLU A 268 -17.69 -4.65 -13.52
N ALA A 269 -18.43 -5.65 -13.99
CA ALA A 269 -18.49 -5.93 -15.42
C ALA A 269 -19.14 -4.73 -16.15
N LYS A 270 -18.64 -4.39 -17.34
CA LYS A 270 -19.36 -3.47 -18.21
C LYS A 270 -20.40 -4.24 -19.02
N ASP A 271 -21.64 -3.77 -18.96
CA ASP A 271 -22.73 -4.19 -19.84
C ASP A 271 -22.48 -3.77 -21.29
#